data_AF-A0A8S2M733-F1
#
_entry.id   AF-A0A8S2M733-F1
#
_cell.length_a   1.000
_cell.length_b   1.000
_cell.length_c   1.000
_cell.angle_alpha   90.00
_cell.angle_beta   90.00
_cell.angle_gamma   90.00
#
_symmetry.space_group_name_H-M   'P 1'
#
loop_
_entity.id
_entity.type
_entity.pdbx_description
1 polymer ?
#
loop_
_entity_poly.entity_id
_entity_poly.type
_entity_poly.pdbx_seq_one_letter_code
_entity_poly.pdbx_strand_id
1 'polypeptide(L)'
;MIAGVVECVETMYSAKEKGDVLQLIAKRSGLSAKQFQVSVKGINGISNDGSKATTLKTFLLHEKFTVQHLDAVLSAAESMYSSGDKQSVFNDLICNRYLEARHFPSILNGIKEISNDSHKSSVLCKLAPKLPKNDANVRQAYLMAADSIYSSKDKAAATMAFM
;
A
#
# COMPACT_ATOMS: atom_id res chain seq x y z
N MET A 1 15.02 -22.18 8.08
CA MET A 1 14.91 -22.37 6.62
C MET A 1 14.42 -21.10 5.90
N ILE A 2 13.30 -20.45 6.27
CA ILE A 2 12.78 -19.28 5.53
C ILE A 2 13.56 -17.97 5.74
N ALA A 3 14.22 -17.78 6.90
CA ALA A 3 15.13 -16.64 7.08
C ALA A 3 16.23 -16.62 6.00
N GLY A 4 16.81 -17.79 5.70
CA GLY A 4 17.79 -17.93 4.62
C GLY A 4 17.20 -17.69 3.22
N VAL A 5 15.92 -17.98 2.99
CA VAL A 5 15.27 -17.69 1.69
C VAL A 5 15.15 -16.18 1.47
N VAL A 6 14.85 -15.41 2.52
CA VAL A 6 14.78 -13.94 2.39
C VAL A 6 16.17 -13.34 2.19
N GLU A 7 17.18 -13.85 2.89
CA GLU A 7 18.57 -13.45 2.68
C GLU A 7 19.04 -13.78 1.25
N CYS A 8 18.63 -14.93 0.70
CA CYS A 8 18.86 -15.23 -0.72
C CYS A 8 18.17 -14.22 -1.65
N VAL A 9 16.94 -13.78 -1.34
CA VAL A 9 16.24 -12.75 -2.14
C VAL A 9 17.03 -11.43 -2.20
N GLU A 10 17.76 -11.06 -1.15
CA GLU A 10 18.62 -9.87 -1.18
C GLU A 10 19.76 -10.01 -2.18
N THR A 11 20.33 -11.22 -2.30
CA THR A 11 21.46 -11.55 -3.20
C THR A 11 21.07 -11.82 -4.66
N MET A 12 19.79 -12.00 -4.97
CA MET A 12 19.33 -12.28 -6.34
C MET A 12 19.50 -11.06 -7.26
N TYR A 13 19.85 -11.28 -8.54
CA TYR A 13 20.10 -10.19 -9.48
C TYR A 13 18.82 -9.63 -10.13
N SER A 14 17.85 -10.49 -10.46
CA SER A 14 16.65 -10.08 -11.18
C SER A 14 15.50 -9.67 -10.25
N ALA A 15 14.96 -8.47 -10.45
CA ALA A 15 13.76 -7.98 -9.77
C ALA A 15 12.55 -8.91 -9.96
N LYS A 16 12.42 -9.52 -11.15
CA LYS A 16 11.35 -10.46 -11.45
C LYS A 16 11.48 -11.72 -10.61
N GLU A 17 12.68 -12.30 -10.54
CA GLU A 17 12.92 -13.52 -9.78
C GLU A 17 12.73 -13.29 -8.26
N LYS A 18 13.18 -12.15 -7.74
CA LYS A 18 12.89 -11.73 -6.35
C LYS A 18 11.38 -11.69 -6.09
N GLY A 19 10.64 -11.04 -6.99
CA GLY A 19 9.18 -10.95 -6.92
C GLY A 19 8.51 -12.31 -6.97
N ASP A 20 8.94 -13.20 -7.86
CA ASP A 20 8.39 -14.55 -8.02
C ASP A 20 8.61 -15.39 -6.75
N VAL A 21 9.81 -15.35 -6.14
CA VAL A 21 10.10 -16.06 -4.89
C VAL A 21 9.24 -15.53 -3.72
N LEU A 22 9.14 -14.20 -3.58
CA LEU A 22 8.32 -13.60 -2.53
C LEU A 22 6.82 -13.90 -2.72
N GLN A 23 6.34 -13.93 -3.96
CA GLN A 23 4.97 -14.35 -4.26
C GLN A 23 4.73 -15.84 -3.95
N LEU A 24 5.70 -16.71 -4.22
CA LEU A 24 5.61 -18.12 -3.82
C LEU A 24 5.51 -18.24 -2.30
N ILE A 25 6.31 -17.48 -1.54
CA ILE A 25 6.20 -17.43 -0.07
C ILE A 25 4.80 -16.98 0.36
N ALA A 26 4.26 -15.93 -0.25
CA ALA A 26 2.92 -15.44 0.06
C ALA A 26 1.83 -16.48 -0.21
N LYS A 27 2.01 -17.37 -1.20
CA LYS A 27 1.02 -18.39 -1.57
C LYS A 27 1.11 -19.66 -0.73
N ARG A 28 2.13 -19.82 0.11
CA ARG A 28 2.29 -21.03 0.96
C ARG A 28 1.25 -21.05 2.09
N SER A 29 0.71 -22.24 2.36
CA SER A 29 -0.03 -22.49 3.58
C SER A 29 0.88 -22.37 4.80
N GLY A 30 0.38 -21.74 5.87
CA GLY A 30 1.13 -21.59 7.12
C GLY A 30 2.15 -20.45 7.16
N LEU A 31 2.00 -19.41 6.33
CA LEU A 31 2.77 -18.17 6.45
C LEU A 31 2.62 -17.60 7.87
N SER A 32 3.73 -17.40 8.58
CA SER A 32 3.70 -16.77 9.91
C SER A 32 3.72 -15.25 9.81
N ALA A 33 3.24 -14.55 10.83
CA ALA A 33 3.29 -13.09 10.90
C ALA A 33 4.72 -12.55 10.71
N LYS A 34 5.72 -13.22 11.31
CA LYS A 34 7.13 -12.82 11.14
C LYS A 34 7.61 -12.99 9.70
N GLN A 35 7.22 -14.08 9.03
CA GLN A 35 7.56 -14.31 7.62
C GLN A 35 6.90 -13.28 6.72
N PHE A 36 5.62 -12.98 6.96
CA PHE A 36 4.92 -11.91 6.28
C PHE A 36 5.67 -10.58 6.39
N GLN A 37 6.00 -10.15 7.63
CA GLN A 37 6.69 -8.89 7.87
C GLN A 37 8.04 -8.82 7.15
N VAL A 38 8.86 -9.87 7.27
CA VAL A 38 10.20 -9.92 6.68
C VAL A 38 10.12 -9.95 5.16
N SER A 39 9.21 -10.73 4.58
CA SER A 39 9.00 -10.79 3.14
C SER A 39 8.50 -9.46 2.55
N VAL A 40 7.56 -8.78 3.23
CA VAL A 40 7.08 -7.46 2.81
C VAL A 40 8.21 -6.43 2.84
N LYS A 41 9.08 -6.45 3.86
CA LYS A 41 10.28 -5.60 3.88
C LYS A 41 11.23 -5.90 2.72
N GLY A 42 11.39 -7.17 2.36
CA GLY A 42 12.21 -7.61 1.22
C GLY A 42 11.74 -7.07 -0.13
N ILE A 43 10.46 -6.68 -0.26
CA ILE A 43 9.92 -6.06 -1.49
C ILE A 43 10.66 -4.76 -1.84
N ASN A 44 11.19 -4.04 -0.85
CA ASN A 44 11.98 -2.82 -1.07
C ASN A 44 13.23 -3.08 -1.94
N GLY A 45 13.77 -4.31 -1.93
CA GLY A 45 14.93 -4.72 -2.71
C GLY A 45 14.63 -5.13 -4.16
N ILE A 46 13.37 -5.09 -4.61
CA ILE A 46 12.98 -5.30 -6.01
C ILE A 46 13.16 -3.98 -6.75
N SER A 47 13.96 -3.92 -7.83
CA SER A 47 14.25 -2.63 -8.51
C SER A 47 13.13 -2.13 -9.45
N ASN A 48 12.19 -2.99 -9.84
CA ASN A 48 11.11 -2.66 -10.77
C ASN A 48 9.78 -2.45 -10.04
N ASP A 49 9.16 -1.27 -10.21
CA ASP A 49 7.92 -0.90 -9.51
C ASP A 49 6.73 -1.81 -9.85
N GLY A 50 6.56 -2.21 -11.10
CA GLY A 50 5.47 -3.14 -11.48
C GLY A 50 5.61 -4.50 -10.80
N SER A 51 6.86 -4.98 -10.65
CA SER A 51 7.18 -6.20 -9.91
C SER A 51 6.99 -6.01 -8.40
N LYS A 52 7.38 -4.86 -7.83
CA LYS A 52 7.08 -4.51 -6.43
C LYS A 52 5.59 -4.52 -6.18
N ALA A 53 4.81 -3.84 -7.02
CA ALA A 53 3.36 -3.69 -6.88
C ALA A 53 2.66 -5.04 -6.98
N THR A 54 2.98 -5.84 -7.99
CA THR A 54 2.41 -7.19 -8.16
C THR A 54 2.72 -8.09 -6.95
N THR A 55 3.97 -8.03 -6.47
CA THR A 55 4.39 -8.81 -5.30
C THR A 55 3.65 -8.34 -4.05
N LEU A 56 3.61 -7.03 -3.79
CA LEU A 56 2.93 -6.47 -2.61
C LEU A 56 1.44 -6.77 -2.62
N LYS A 57 0.76 -6.63 -3.76
CA LYS A 57 -0.67 -6.99 -3.90
C LYS A 57 -0.94 -8.46 -3.57
N THR A 58 0.00 -9.36 -3.88
CA THR A 58 -0.11 -10.77 -3.48
C THR A 58 -0.09 -10.93 -1.95
N PHE A 59 0.73 -10.15 -1.25
CA PHE A 59 0.72 -10.13 0.22
C PHE A 59 -0.55 -9.48 0.79
N LEU A 60 -1.13 -8.48 0.13
CA LEU A 60 -2.35 -7.80 0.61
C LEU A 60 -3.54 -8.76 0.79
N LEU A 61 -3.55 -9.90 0.07
CA LEU A 61 -4.55 -10.97 0.22
C LEU A 61 -4.58 -11.57 1.65
N HIS A 62 -3.49 -11.47 2.41
CA HIS A 62 -3.44 -11.86 3.82
C HIS A 62 -3.90 -10.72 4.71
N GLU A 63 -5.19 -10.37 4.59
CA GLU A 63 -5.73 -9.12 5.13
C GLU A 63 -5.42 -8.87 6.62
N LYS A 64 -5.47 -9.90 7.48
CA LYS A 64 -5.12 -9.78 8.90
C LYS A 64 -3.66 -9.38 9.10
N PHE A 65 -2.74 -10.01 8.37
CA PHE A 65 -1.32 -9.68 8.46
C PHE A 65 -0.99 -8.33 7.84
N THR A 66 -1.70 -7.95 6.78
CA THR A 66 -1.60 -6.61 6.19
C THR A 66 -1.87 -5.53 7.23
N VAL A 67 -2.92 -5.66 8.04
CA VAL A 67 -3.24 -4.69 9.09
C VAL A 67 -2.27 -4.79 10.27
N GLN A 68 -1.88 -6.00 10.66
CA GLN A 68 -0.90 -6.24 11.73
C GLN A 68 0.49 -5.64 11.40
N HIS A 69 0.85 -5.56 10.12
CA HIS A 69 2.14 -5.08 9.64
C HIS A 69 2.00 -3.90 8.67
N LEU A 70 1.02 -3.04 8.92
CA LEU A 70 0.66 -1.93 8.03
C LEU A 70 1.85 -1.02 7.71
N ASP A 71 2.72 -0.72 8.68
CA ASP A 71 3.90 0.13 8.45
C ASP A 71 4.86 -0.45 7.41
N ALA A 72 5.07 -1.78 7.41
CA ALA A 72 5.91 -2.44 6.42
C ALA A 72 5.24 -2.41 5.03
N VAL A 73 3.92 -2.58 4.99
CA VAL A 73 3.13 -2.51 3.75
C VAL A 73 3.18 -1.11 3.16
N LEU A 74 2.97 -0.08 3.97
CA LEU A 74 3.04 1.33 3.55
C LEU A 74 4.45 1.68 3.08
N SER A 75 5.48 1.31 3.83
CA SER A 75 6.87 1.51 3.41
C SER A 75 7.18 0.87 2.05
N ALA A 76 6.68 -0.35 1.81
CA ALA A 76 6.86 -1.01 0.52
C ALA A 76 6.13 -0.28 -0.63
N ALA A 77 4.91 0.19 -0.39
CA ALA A 77 4.14 0.98 -1.37
C ALA A 77 4.80 2.35 -1.65
N GLU A 78 5.26 3.04 -0.62
CA GLU A 78 5.92 4.34 -0.71
C GLU A 78 7.26 4.28 -1.44
N SER A 79 7.96 3.14 -1.37
CA SER A 79 9.23 2.90 -2.07
C SER A 79 9.13 2.83 -3.60
N MET A 80 7.91 2.83 -4.15
CA MET A 80 7.67 2.86 -5.60
C MET A 80 7.81 4.30 -6.12
N TYR A 81 8.24 4.49 -7.36
CA TYR A 81 8.26 5.80 -8.00
C TYR A 81 7.02 6.02 -8.89
N SER A 82 6.58 4.96 -9.56
CA SER A 82 5.41 4.98 -10.44
C SER A 82 4.12 5.26 -9.67
N SER A 83 3.49 6.40 -9.97
CA SER A 83 2.20 6.77 -9.37
C SER A 83 1.08 5.79 -9.72
N GLY A 84 1.13 5.16 -10.89
CA GLY A 84 0.14 4.15 -11.29
C GLY A 84 0.26 2.86 -10.47
N ASP A 85 1.50 2.43 -10.20
CA ASP A 85 1.76 1.27 -9.35
C ASP A 85 1.37 1.54 -7.89
N LYS A 86 1.71 2.72 -7.35
CA LYS A 86 1.22 3.16 -6.03
C LYS A 86 -0.30 3.14 -5.97
N GLN A 87 -0.98 3.76 -6.94
CA GLN A 87 -2.44 3.81 -7.03
C GLN A 87 -3.05 2.40 -7.00
N SER A 88 -2.49 1.47 -7.80
CA SER A 88 -2.94 0.08 -7.88
C SER A 88 -2.83 -0.63 -6.53
N VAL A 89 -1.73 -0.44 -5.81
CA VAL A 89 -1.50 -1.01 -4.48
C VAL A 89 -2.45 -0.42 -3.44
N PHE A 90 -2.58 0.91 -3.38
CA PHE A 90 -3.49 1.57 -2.44
C PHE A 90 -4.94 1.19 -2.70
N ASN A 91 -5.34 1.04 -3.97
CA ASN A 91 -6.68 0.60 -4.36
C ASN A 91 -7.03 -0.81 -3.83
N ASP A 92 -6.05 -1.69 -3.72
CA ASP A 92 -6.21 -3.02 -3.12
C ASP A 92 -6.16 -2.95 -1.59
N LEU A 93 -5.23 -2.17 -1.03
CA LEU A 93 -5.08 -2.00 0.41
C LEU A 93 -6.38 -1.49 1.07
N ILE A 94 -7.02 -0.48 0.48
CA ILE A 94 -8.27 0.09 1.02
C ILE A 94 -9.48 -0.85 0.91
N CYS A 95 -9.35 -1.99 0.23
CA CYS A 95 -10.38 -3.03 0.20
C CYS A 95 -10.25 -4.02 1.37
N ASN A 96 -9.21 -3.92 2.19
CA ASN A 96 -9.00 -4.79 3.34
C ASN A 96 -10.09 -4.57 4.41
N ARG A 97 -10.84 -5.63 4.74
CA ARG A 97 -11.97 -5.59 5.68
C ARG A 97 -11.60 -5.43 7.16
N TYR A 98 -10.33 -5.60 7.52
CA TYR A 98 -9.83 -5.43 8.89
C TYR A 98 -9.30 -4.01 9.16
N LEU A 99 -9.43 -3.09 8.19
CA LEU A 99 -9.13 -1.69 8.42
C LEU A 99 -10.13 -1.09 9.42
N GLU A 100 -9.63 -0.15 10.21
CA GLU A 100 -10.34 0.49 11.32
C GLU A 100 -9.91 1.96 11.34
N ALA A 101 -10.65 2.80 12.06
CA ALA A 101 -10.41 4.24 12.14
C ALA A 101 -8.92 4.60 12.35
N ARG A 102 -8.25 3.88 13.27
CA ARG A 102 -6.83 4.08 13.62
C ARG A 102 -5.85 3.90 12.44
N HIS A 103 -6.21 3.14 11.41
CA HIS A 103 -5.31 2.82 10.29
C HIS A 103 -5.35 3.89 9.19
N PHE A 104 -6.47 4.61 9.05
CA PHE A 104 -6.68 5.53 7.94
C PHE A 104 -5.71 6.72 7.92
N PRO A 105 -5.30 7.34 9.05
CA PRO A 105 -4.33 8.43 9.01
C PRO A 105 -3.01 8.04 8.32
N SER A 106 -2.45 6.86 8.61
CA SER A 106 -1.22 6.38 7.97
C SER A 106 -1.43 6.06 6.49
N ILE A 107 -2.56 5.46 6.13
CA ILE A 107 -2.91 5.17 4.72
C ILE A 107 -3.07 6.47 3.92
N LEU A 108 -3.76 7.47 4.48
CA LEU A 108 -3.94 8.78 3.86
C LEU A 108 -2.60 9.51 3.71
N ASN A 109 -1.69 9.33 4.67
CA ASN A 109 -0.33 9.85 4.53
C ASN A 109 0.42 9.20 3.37
N GLY A 110 0.34 7.88 3.22
CA GLY A 110 0.95 7.21 2.07
C GLY A 110 0.33 7.61 0.72
N ILE A 111 -0.98 7.88 0.67
CA ILE A 111 -1.67 8.35 -0.55
C ILE A 111 -1.17 9.74 -0.98
N LYS A 112 -0.77 10.62 -0.04
CA LYS A 112 -0.18 11.93 -0.37
C LYS A 112 1.07 11.82 -1.25
N GLU A 113 1.83 10.73 -1.08
CA GLU A 113 3.07 10.46 -1.82
C GLU A 113 2.85 9.96 -3.26
N ILE A 114 1.59 9.87 -3.71
CA ILE A 114 1.26 9.66 -5.12
C ILE A 114 1.46 10.99 -5.86
N SER A 115 2.48 11.08 -6.72
CA SER A 115 2.82 12.34 -7.40
C SER A 115 1.79 12.78 -8.44
N ASN A 116 1.12 11.85 -9.12
CA ASN A 116 0.09 12.16 -10.09
C ASN A 116 -1.25 12.47 -9.41
N ASP A 117 -1.74 13.69 -9.62
CA ASP A 117 -2.97 14.21 -9.00
C ASP A 117 -4.23 13.41 -9.35
N SER A 118 -4.37 12.95 -10.59
CA SER A 118 -5.56 12.18 -11.00
C SER A 118 -5.56 10.78 -10.37
N HIS A 119 -4.38 10.16 -10.25
CA HIS A 119 -4.21 8.90 -9.51
C HIS A 119 -4.49 9.08 -8.02
N LYS A 120 -3.93 10.13 -7.39
CA LYS A 120 -4.16 10.46 -5.98
C LYS A 120 -5.64 10.69 -5.70
N SER A 121 -6.29 11.54 -6.51
CA SER A 121 -7.72 11.82 -6.43
C SER A 121 -8.56 10.55 -6.61
N SER A 122 -8.22 9.69 -7.57
CA SER A 122 -8.89 8.41 -7.77
C SER A 122 -8.88 7.52 -6.51
N VAL A 123 -7.74 7.38 -5.83
CA VAL A 123 -7.67 6.61 -4.57
C VAL A 123 -8.49 7.28 -3.47
N LEU A 124 -8.37 8.61 -3.31
CA LEU A 124 -9.11 9.36 -2.29
C LEU A 124 -10.62 9.27 -2.49
N CYS A 125 -11.11 9.36 -3.73
CA CYS A 125 -12.52 9.16 -4.05
C CYS A 125 -13.00 7.76 -3.71
N LYS A 126 -12.19 6.72 -3.98
CA LYS A 126 -12.52 5.33 -3.65
C LYS A 126 -12.50 5.05 -2.15
N LEU A 127 -11.64 5.74 -1.40
CA LEU A 127 -11.49 5.58 0.05
C LEU A 127 -12.58 6.35 0.83
N ALA A 128 -12.96 7.55 0.39
CA ALA A 128 -13.90 8.44 1.07
C ALA A 128 -15.16 7.77 1.63
N PRO A 129 -15.92 6.93 0.89
CA PRO A 129 -17.14 6.31 1.41
C PRO A 129 -16.90 5.30 2.55
N LYS A 130 -15.66 4.89 2.79
CA LYS A 130 -15.28 3.91 3.83
C LYS A 130 -14.77 4.57 5.11
N LEU A 131 -14.55 5.88 5.10
CA LEU A 131 -13.95 6.59 6.21
C LEU A 131 -14.99 6.94 7.29
N PRO A 132 -14.66 6.80 8.58
CA PRO A 132 -15.49 7.32 9.66
C PRO A 132 -15.40 8.86 9.66
N LYS A 133 -16.29 9.53 8.92
CA LYS A 133 -16.28 11.00 8.74
C LYS A 133 -16.42 11.80 10.06
N ASN A 134 -16.96 11.16 11.11
CA ASN A 134 -17.10 11.76 12.45
C ASN A 134 -15.80 11.74 13.26
N ASP A 135 -14.79 10.96 12.84
CA ASP A 135 -13.48 10.94 13.47
C ASP A 135 -12.66 12.15 12.99
N ALA A 136 -12.34 13.05 13.92
CA ALA A 136 -11.63 14.29 13.63
C ALA A 136 -10.23 14.06 13.04
N ASN A 137 -9.52 13.02 13.49
CA ASN A 137 -8.18 12.71 13.01
C ASN A 137 -8.24 12.16 11.58
N VAL A 138 -9.20 11.28 11.29
CA VAL A 138 -9.40 10.76 9.93
C VAL A 138 -9.82 11.87 8.98
N ARG A 139 -10.75 12.74 9.40
CA ARG A 139 -11.17 13.91 8.61
C ARG A 139 -10.01 14.84 8.31
N GLN A 140 -9.21 15.19 9.31
CA GLN A 140 -8.05 16.06 9.11
C GLN A 140 -7.04 15.44 8.16
N ALA A 141 -6.69 14.16 8.34
CA ALA A 141 -5.78 13.45 7.45
C ALA A 141 -6.31 13.40 6.01
N TYR A 142 -7.62 13.25 5.82
CA TYR A 142 -8.23 13.23 4.49
C TYR A 142 -8.10 14.59 3.80
N LEU A 143 -8.46 15.67 4.52
CA LEU A 143 -8.39 17.02 3.98
C LEU A 143 -6.94 17.39 3.62
N MET A 144 -5.96 17.04 4.47
CA MET A 144 -4.54 17.22 4.14
C MET A 144 -4.11 16.43 2.89
N ALA A 145 -4.66 15.23 2.68
CA ALA A 145 -4.38 14.46 1.48
C ALA A 145 -5.01 15.09 0.23
N ALA A 146 -6.27 15.52 0.31
CA ALA A 146 -6.95 16.23 -0.77
C ALA A 146 -6.27 17.58 -1.09
N ASP A 147 -5.80 18.30 -0.07
CA ASP A 147 -5.09 19.57 -0.22
C ASP A 147 -3.74 19.44 -0.93
N SER A 148 -3.14 18.25 -0.90
CA SER A 148 -1.91 17.95 -1.64
C SER A 148 -2.12 17.72 -3.15
N ILE A 149 -3.36 17.81 -3.64
CA ILE A 149 -3.69 17.77 -5.07
C ILE A 149 -3.60 19.18 -5.65
N TYR A 150 -2.79 19.38 -6.69
CA TYR A 150 -2.62 20.69 -7.34
C TYR A 150 -3.69 20.97 -8.38
N SER A 151 -4.09 19.96 -9.15
CA SER A 151 -5.17 20.06 -10.14
C SER A 151 -6.51 20.40 -9.47
N SER A 152 -7.05 21.58 -9.76
CA SER A 152 -8.32 22.04 -9.18
C SER A 152 -9.48 21.06 -9.44
N LYS A 153 -9.50 20.44 -10.63
CA LYS A 153 -10.52 19.44 -11.00
C LYS A 153 -10.41 18.19 -10.11
N ASP A 154 -9.20 17.66 -9.96
CA ASP A 154 -8.97 16.43 -9.21
C ASP A 154 -9.13 16.67 -7.70
N LYS A 155 -8.73 17.85 -7.21
CA LYS A 155 -8.94 18.30 -5.83
C LYS A 155 -10.42 18.44 -5.51
N ALA A 156 -11.19 19.07 -6.40
CA ALA A 156 -12.63 19.21 -6.25
C ALA A 156 -13.30 17.83 -6.19
N ALA A 157 -12.93 16.90 -7.08
CA ALA A 157 -13.47 15.54 -7.07
C ALA A 157 -13.21 14.82 -5.73
N ALA A 158 -11.97 14.85 -5.23
CA ALA A 158 -11.62 14.24 -3.95
C ALA A 158 -12.39 14.89 -2.79
N THR A 159 -12.43 16.22 -2.73
CA THR A 159 -13.12 16.95 -1.65
C THR A 159 -14.62 16.65 -1.66
N MET A 160 -15.27 16.64 -2.83
CA MET A 160 -16.69 16.30 -2.96
C MET A 160 -17.00 14.87 -2.56
N ALA A 161 -16.11 13.91 -2.83
CA ALA A 161 -16.31 12.52 -2.44
C ALA A 161 -16.36 12.33 -0.90
N PHE A 162 -15.77 13.25 -0.14
CA PHE A 162 -15.69 13.17 1.32
C PHE A 162 -16.74 14.00 2.06
N MET A 163 -17.41 14.93 1.38
CA MET A 163 -18.63 15.56 1.88
C MET A 163 -19.71 14.48 2.10
#